data_AF-A0A7C7LNZ6-F1
#
_entry.id   AF-A0A7C7LNZ6-F1
#
_cell.length_a   1.000
_cell.length_b   1.000
_cell.length_c   1.000
_cell.angle_alpha   90.00
_cell.angle_beta   90.00
_cell.angle_gamma   90.00
#
_symmetry.space_group_name_H-M   'P 1'
#
loop_
_entity.id
_entity.type
_entity.pdbx_description
1 polymer ?
#
loop_
_entity_poly.entity_id
_entity_poly.type
_entity_poly.pdbx_seq_one_letter_code
_entity_poly.pdbx_strand_id
1 'polypeptide(L)' 'MSGSNPDFTYFIGSLAPSTRELFHFPPVGHPYYTEHTLRDLEDRYPGWDANGKYRAAIATSGNAKL' A
#
# COMPACT_ATOMS: atom_id res chain seq x y z
N MET A 1 -14.63 20.70 -2.03
CA MET A 1 -14.09 19.93 -3.17
C MET A 1 -13.53 18.64 -2.59
N SER A 2 -14.24 17.52 -2.69
CA SER A 2 -13.77 16.25 -2.11
C SER A 2 -12.64 15.68 -2.97
N GLY A 3 -11.43 15.62 -2.40
CA GLY A 3 -10.18 15.28 -3.05
C GLY A 3 -9.95 13.78 -3.27
N SER A 4 -10.94 13.05 -3.77
CA SER A 4 -10.77 11.64 -4.16
C SER A 4 -11.40 11.43 -5.53
N ASN A 5 -10.55 11.46 -6.56
CA ASN A 5 -10.93 11.04 -7.90
C ASN A 5 -10.94 9.49 -7.91
N PRO A 6 -12.10 8.84 -8.11
CA PRO A 6 -12.21 7.39 -8.03
C PRO A 6 -11.35 6.67 -9.08
N ASP A 7 -11.19 7.25 -10.27
CA ASP A 7 -10.35 6.68 -11.33
C ASP A 7 -8.87 6.72 -10.93
N PHE A 8 -8.44 7.79 -10.26
CA PHE A 8 -7.07 7.89 -9.75
C PHE A 8 -6.83 6.87 -8.63
N THR A 9 -7.79 6.71 -7.72
CA THR A 9 -7.73 5.70 -6.66
C THR A 9 -7.57 4.29 -7.23
N TYR A 10 -8.43 3.93 -8.19
CA TYR A 10 -8.38 2.61 -8.82
C TYR A 10 -7.09 2.41 -9.62
N PHE A 11 -6.66 3.43 -10.35
CA PHE A 11 -5.39 3.42 -11.08
C PHE A 11 -4.22 3.11 -10.14
N ILE A 12 -4.04 3.86 -9.05
CA ILE A 12 -2.95 3.65 -8.08
C ILE A 12 -3.03 2.25 -7.44
N GLY A 13 -4.24 1.80 -7.08
CA GLY A 13 -4.47 0.46 -6.53
C GLY A 13 -4.08 -0.67 -7.49
N SER A 14 -4.25 -0.48 -8.80
CA SER A 14 -3.90 -1.49 -9.81
C SER A 14 -2.40 -1.59 -10.13
N LEU A 15 -1.59 -0.60 -9.76
CA LEU A 15 -0.16 -0.56 -10.10
C LEU A 15 0.65 -1.63 -9.36
N ALA A 16 1.73 -2.09 -9.98
CA ALA A 16 2.73 -2.89 -9.27
C ALA A 16 3.42 -2.04 -8.18
N PRO A 17 3.88 -2.65 -7.06
CA PRO A 17 4.52 -1.92 -5.96
C PRO A 17 5.67 -1.01 -6.40
N SER A 18 6.54 -1.48 -7.30
CA SER A 18 7.67 -0.68 -7.82
C SER A 18 7.22 0.53 -8.63
N THR A 19 6.08 0.45 -9.33
CA THR A 19 5.53 1.58 -10.08
C THR A 19 4.93 2.64 -9.15
N ARG A 20 4.40 2.24 -7.99
CA ARG A 20 3.87 3.17 -6.99
C ARG A 20 4.97 4.05 -6.37
N GLU A 21 6.22 3.62 -6.38
CA GLU A 21 7.36 4.43 -5.92
C GLU A 21 7.54 5.71 -6.75
N LEU A 22 7.17 5.69 -8.04
CA LEU A 22 7.15 6.88 -8.89
C LEU A 22 6.12 7.92 -8.44
N PHE A 23 5.13 7.51 -7.66
CA PHE A 23 4.12 8.36 -7.03
C PHE A 23 4.44 8.65 -5.55
N HIS A 24 5.73 8.55 -5.18
CA HIS A 24 6.26 8.84 -3.85
C HIS A 24 5.79 7.89 -2.73
N PHE A 25 5.23 6.73 -3.07
CA PHE A 25 4.99 5.69 -2.07
C PHE A 25 6.29 4.98 -1.70
N PRO A 26 6.53 4.66 -0.42
CA PRO A 26 7.74 3.94 -0.02
C PRO A 26 7.84 2.55 -0.66
N PRO A 27 9.06 1.99 -0.81
CA PRO A 27 9.26 0.63 -1.32
C PRO A 27 8.73 -0.42 -0.34
N VAL A 28 8.42 -1.62 -0.85
CA VAL A 28 8.01 -2.77 0.00
C VAL A 28 9.06 -3.05 1.08
N GLY A 29 8.61 -3.29 2.32
CA GLY A 29 9.47 -3.49 3.49
C GLY A 29 9.87 -2.20 4.22
N HIS A 30 9.49 -1.03 3.71
CA HIS A 30 9.70 0.23 4.42
C HIS A 30 8.88 0.28 5.73
N PRO A 31 9.42 0.80 6.85
CA PRO A 31 8.73 0.86 8.16
C PRO A 31 7.41 1.64 8.19
N TYR A 32 7.13 2.43 7.14
CA TYR A 32 5.84 3.09 6.93
C TYR A 32 4.68 2.09 6.84
N TYR A 33 4.93 0.91 6.26
CA TYR A 33 3.93 -0.13 6.11
C TYR A 33 3.79 -0.91 7.41
N THR A 34 2.76 -0.55 8.17
CA THR A 34 2.21 -1.34 9.27
C THR A 34 0.92 -2.01 8.80
N GLU A 35 0.39 -2.97 9.55
CA GLU A 35 -0.92 -3.56 9.23
C GLU A 35 -2.03 -2.51 9.17
N HIS A 36 -1.99 -1.52 10.08
CA HIS A 36 -2.92 -0.40 10.06
C HIS A 36 -2.79 0.42 8.78
N THR A 37 -1.57 0.81 8.42
CA THR A 37 -1.32 1.58 7.19
C THR A 37 -1.79 0.82 5.95
N LEU A 38 -1.55 -0.48 5.88
CA LEU A 38 -1.98 -1.30 4.73
C LEU A 38 -3.49 -1.43 4.64
N ARG A 39 -4.20 -1.48 5.78
CA ARG A 39 -5.66 -1.48 5.79
C ARG A 39 -6.23 -0.14 5.28
N ASP A 40 -5.71 0.98 5.77
CA ASP A 40 -6.15 2.30 5.29
C ASP A 40 -5.85 2.50 3.79
N LEU A 41 -4.72 1.96 3.32
CA LEU A 41 -4.34 2.01 1.91
C LEU A 41 -5.23 1.11 1.06
N GLU A 42 -5.64 -0.06 1.54
CA GLU A 42 -6.58 -0.92 0.82
C GLU A 42 -7.96 -0.24 0.69
N ASP A 43 -8.43 0.42 1.76
CA ASP A 43 -9.69 1.19 1.73
C ASP A 43 -9.62 2.37 0.74
N ARG A 44 -8.45 3.01 0.62
CA ARG A 44 -8.24 4.17 -0.25
C ARG A 44 -7.87 3.80 -1.69
N TYR A 45 -7.19 2.67 -1.89
CA TYR A 45 -6.61 2.20 -3.14
C TYR A 45 -6.82 0.69 -3.26
N PRO A 46 -8.04 0.24 -3.61
CA PRO A 46 -8.37 -1.19 -3.65
C PRO A 46 -7.40 -1.98 -4.53
N GLY A 47 -6.95 -3.12 -4.04
CA GLY A 47 -5.90 -3.94 -4.65
C GLY A 47 -4.48 -3.58 -4.21
N TRP A 48 -4.33 -2.73 -3.19
CA TRP A 48 -3.02 -2.29 -2.68
C TRP A 48 -2.09 -3.47 -2.40
N ASP A 49 -2.58 -4.48 -1.68
CA ASP A 49 -1.80 -5.67 -1.34
C ASP A 49 -2.39 -6.96 -1.92
N ALA A 50 -2.95 -6.90 -3.13
CA ALA A 50 -3.61 -8.06 -3.77
C ALA A 50 -2.71 -9.32 -3.87
N ASN A 51 -1.39 -9.14 -3.94
CA ASN A 51 -0.41 -10.23 -4.01
C ASN A 51 0.28 -10.52 -2.66
N GLY A 52 -0.14 -9.90 -1.56
CA GLY A 52 0.40 -10.12 -0.21
C GLY A 52 1.84 -9.68 0.01
N LYS A 53 2.45 -8.95 -0.93
CA LYS A 53 3.87 -8.57 -0.90
C LYS A 53 4.20 -7.65 0.28
N TYR A 54 3.30 -6.74 0.64
CA TYR A 54 3.54 -5.81 1.73
C TYR A 54 3.46 -6.52 3.09
N ARG A 55 2.42 -7.34 3.31
CA ARG A 55 2.29 -8.11 4.56
C ARG A 55 3.37 -9.17 4.74
N ALA A 56 3.78 -9.85 3.67
CA ALA A 56 4.92 -10.76 3.72
C ALA A 56 6.22 -10.05 4.15
N ALA A 57 6.43 -8.81 3.68
CA ALA A 57 7.58 -8.01 4.09
C ALA A 57 7.49 -7.59 5.57
N ILE A 58 6.32 -7.18 6.08
CA ILE A 58 6.13 -6.88 7.51
C ILE A 58 6.49 -8.08 8.38
N ALA A 59 6.01 -9.27 8.02
CA ALA A 59 6.28 -10.51 8.75
C ALA A 59 7.79 -10.84 8.78
N THR A 60 8.50 -10.54 7.70
CA THR A 60 9.96 -10.77 7.59
C THR A 60 10.76 -9.73 8.38
N SER A 61 10.28 -8.48 8.45
CA SER A 61 10.98 -7.37 9.11
C SER A 61 10.79 -7.31 10.63
N GLY A 62 10.00 -8.21 11.23
CA GLY A 62 9.72 -8.21 12.67
C GLY A 62 8.89 -7.01 13.16
N ASN A 63 8.30 -6.25 12.23
CA ASN A 63 7.54 -5.03 12.52
C ASN A 63 6.06 -5.33 12.85
N ALA A 64 5.76 -6.59 13.16
CA ALA A 64 4.46 -7.07 13.62
C ALA A 64 4.23 -6.64 15.08
N LYS A 65 4.00 -5.34 15.31
CA LYS A 65 3.25 -4.94 16.50
C LYS A 65 1.77 -5.19 16.20
N LEU A 66 1.29 -6.33 16.71
CA LEU A 66 -0.13 -6.65 16.92
C LEU A 66 -0.79 -5.57 17.80
#